data_AF-A0A3G8LGF5-F1
#
_entry.id   AF-A0A3G8LGF5-F1
#
_cell.length_a   1.000
_cell.length_b   1.000
_cell.length_c   1.000
_cell.angle_alpha   90.00
_cell.angle_beta   90.00
_cell.angle_gamma   90.00
#
_symmetry.space_group_name_H-M   'P 1'
#
loop_
_entity.id
_entity.type
_entity.pdbx_description
1 polymer ?
#
loop_
_entity_poly.entity_id
_entity_poly.type
_entity_poly.pdbx_seq_one_letter_code
_entity_poly.pdbx_strand_id
1 'polypeptide(L)'
;MAKQYYNQKNQYWKRAWNLSTTLYFFISLVIYVLLVLIIRYAFKGQNQKNWQTAISISFISCLCINAMVVLVKKGLGRGLFHPLIDLHHSRKIHSKAKEKIERSMSQQKKDQILNQTRREYEMEQNKKAIEKEKNGTNNLVFYLLCLISLVVLLALVPFFALHISF
;
A
#
# COMPACT_ATOMS: atom_id res chain seq x y z
N MET A 1 -32.31 6.34 -5.59
CA MET A 1 -30.91 6.14 -6.03
C MET A 1 -29.96 7.29 -5.65
N ALA A 2 -30.22 8.56 -6.00
CA ALA A 2 -29.28 9.68 -5.72
C ALA A 2 -28.84 9.83 -4.23
N LYS A 3 -29.74 9.58 -3.28
CA LYS A 3 -29.45 9.64 -1.83
C LYS A 3 -28.46 8.56 -1.35
N GLN A 4 -28.48 7.37 -1.95
CA GLN A 4 -27.54 6.28 -1.66
C GLN A 4 -26.14 6.57 -2.20
N TYR A 5 -26.04 7.12 -3.41
CA TYR A 5 -24.75 7.54 -4.00
C TYR A 5 -24.09 8.67 -3.21
N TYR A 6 -24.87 9.65 -2.73
CA TYR A 6 -24.35 10.73 -1.90
C TYR A 6 -23.77 10.21 -0.58
N ASN A 7 -24.48 9.29 0.09
CA ASN A 7 -24.02 8.69 1.35
C ASN A 7 -22.74 7.85 1.16
N GLN A 8 -22.61 7.10 0.06
CA GLN A 8 -21.38 6.36 -0.24
C GLN A 8 -20.19 7.29 -0.51
N LYS A 9 -20.38 8.39 -1.26
CA LYS A 9 -19.33 9.38 -1.52
C LYS A 9 -18.84 10.03 -0.21
N ASN A 10 -19.76 10.42 0.67
CA ASN A 10 -19.39 11.05 1.94
C ASN A 10 -18.65 10.08 2.88
N GLN A 11 -19.04 8.80 2.88
CA GLN A 11 -18.31 7.77 3.62
C GLN A 11 -16.91 7.50 3.03
N TYR A 12 -16.75 7.55 1.70
CA TYR A 12 -15.46 7.40 1.03
C TYR A 12 -14.46 8.49 1.43
N TRP A 13 -14.91 9.75 1.49
CA TRP A 13 -14.10 10.88 1.94
C TRP A 13 -13.79 10.82 3.43
N LYS A 14 -14.76 10.47 4.28
CA LYS A 14 -14.51 10.29 5.73
C LYS A 14 -13.52 9.16 6.02
N ARG A 15 -13.55 8.07 5.25
CA ARG A 15 -12.59 6.95 5.39
C ARG A 15 -11.21 7.26 4.83
N ALA A 16 -11.09 8.26 3.96
CA ALA A 16 -9.81 8.70 3.41
C ALA A 16 -8.98 9.49 4.42
N TRP A 17 -9.63 10.26 5.29
CA TRP A 17 -9.02 11.12 6.29
C TRP A 17 -9.21 10.53 7.69
N ASN A 18 -8.46 9.47 8.00
CA ASN A 18 -8.32 9.02 9.38
C ASN A 18 -7.04 9.62 9.97
N LEU A 19 -6.88 9.53 11.30
CA LEU A 19 -5.72 10.11 11.99
C LEU A 19 -4.40 9.61 11.38
N SER A 20 -4.32 8.31 11.09
CA SER A 20 -3.12 7.69 10.53
C SER A 20 -2.78 8.17 9.11
N THR A 21 -3.76 8.28 8.21
CA THR A 21 -3.54 8.73 6.82
C THR A 21 -3.28 10.22 6.77
N THR A 22 -3.91 10.99 7.66
CA THR A 22 -3.65 12.43 7.82
C THR A 22 -2.23 12.67 8.33
N LEU A 23 -1.83 11.96 9.39
CA LEU A 23 -0.47 12.05 9.92
C LEU A 23 0.56 11.63 8.87
N TYR A 24 0.30 10.53 8.15
CA TYR A 24 1.15 10.08 7.05
C TYR A 24 1.31 11.15 5.97
N PHE A 25 0.23 11.83 5.59
CA PHE A 25 0.27 12.90 4.59
C PHE A 25 1.21 14.04 5.02
N PHE A 26 1.03 14.57 6.22
CA PHE A 26 1.86 15.68 6.72
C PHE A 26 3.32 15.27 6.94
N ILE A 27 3.57 14.09 7.53
CA ILE A 27 4.93 13.57 7.67
C ILE A 27 5.58 13.40 6.29
N SER A 28 4.83 12.91 5.30
CA SER A 28 5.34 12.77 3.94
C SER A 28 5.73 14.11 3.32
N LEU A 29 4.94 15.17 3.51
CA LEU A 29 5.30 16.53 3.05
C LEU A 29 6.60 17.03 3.69
N VAL A 30 6.78 16.81 4.99
CA VAL A 30 8.03 17.16 5.69
C VAL A 30 9.20 16.37 5.10
N ILE A 31 9.03 15.07 4.87
CA ILE A 31 10.05 14.22 4.24
C ILE A 31 10.40 14.73 2.84
N TYR A 32 9.45 15.23 2.06
CA TYR A 32 9.72 15.78 0.73
C TYR A 32 10.67 16.98 0.83
N VAL A 33 10.38 17.92 1.72
CA VAL A 33 11.22 19.10 1.94
C VAL A 33 12.61 18.68 2.42
N LEU A 34 12.69 17.76 3.38
CA LEU A 34 13.96 17.25 3.88
C LEU A 34 14.77 16.57 2.78
N LEU A 35 14.14 15.76 1.91
CA LEU A 35 14.83 15.12 0.78
C LEU A 35 15.40 16.15 -0.20
N VAL A 36 14.68 17.24 -0.47
CA VAL A 36 15.19 18.32 -1.34
C VAL A 36 16.44 18.93 -0.72
N LEU A 37 16.41 19.23 0.58
CA LEU A 37 17.56 19.78 1.29
C LEU A 37 18.73 18.79 1.32
N ILE A 38 18.47 17.51 1.61
CA ILE A 38 19.50 16.47 1.60
C ILE A 38 20.15 16.39 0.23
N ILE A 39 19.39 16.31 -0.87
CA ILE A 39 19.97 16.20 -2.21
C ILE A 39 20.72 17.47 -2.61
N ARG A 40 20.20 18.66 -2.26
CA ARG A 40 20.85 19.94 -2.54
C ARG A 40 22.17 20.08 -1.79
N TYR A 41 22.22 19.68 -0.52
CA TYR A 41 23.37 19.90 0.36
C TYR A 41 24.24 18.66 0.61
N ALA A 42 23.92 17.52 -0.02
CA ALA A 42 24.72 16.30 0.06
C ALA A 42 26.14 16.50 -0.46
N PHE A 43 26.31 17.38 -1.45
CA PHE A 43 27.61 17.71 -2.04
C PHE A 43 27.87 19.21 -1.92
N LYS A 44 29.09 19.59 -1.52
CA LYS A 44 29.53 20.98 -1.38
C LYS A 44 30.39 21.42 -2.58
N GLY A 45 30.40 22.72 -2.88
CA GLY A 45 31.22 23.31 -3.93
C GLY A 45 30.64 23.13 -5.33
N GLN A 46 31.50 22.91 -6.34
CA GLN A 46 31.07 22.79 -7.76
C GLN A 46 30.16 21.58 -8.04
N ASN A 47 30.11 20.60 -7.13
CA ASN A 47 29.25 19.42 -7.26
C ASN A 47 27.84 19.62 -6.65
N GLN A 48 27.55 20.81 -6.10
CA GLN A 48 26.26 21.10 -5.51
C GLN A 48 25.17 21.10 -6.59
N LYS A 49 24.16 20.24 -6.43
CA LYS A 49 23.09 20.07 -7.43
C LYS A 49 22.16 21.26 -7.44
N ASN A 50 21.85 21.83 -8.60
CA ASN A 50 20.89 22.94 -8.75
C ASN A 50 19.53 22.64 -8.10
N TRP A 51 18.79 23.68 -7.74
CA TRP A 51 17.50 23.54 -7.07
C TRP A 51 16.50 22.70 -7.89
N GLN A 52 16.44 22.91 -9.20
CA GLN A 52 15.59 22.15 -10.12
C GLN A 52 15.89 20.65 -10.07
N THR A 53 17.19 20.31 -10.09
CA THR A 53 17.65 18.92 -10.05
C THR A 53 17.35 18.27 -8.71
N ALA A 54 17.59 18.98 -7.61
CA ALA A 54 17.29 18.49 -6.27
C ALA A 54 15.79 18.21 -6.10
N ILE A 55 14.94 19.19 -6.47
CA ILE A 55 13.48 19.04 -6.42
C ILE A 55 13.02 17.87 -7.30
N SER A 56 13.53 17.77 -8.53
CA SER A 56 13.12 16.70 -9.46
C SER A 56 13.45 15.32 -8.93
N ILE A 57 14.68 15.09 -8.45
CA ILE A 57 15.08 13.78 -7.93
C ILE A 57 14.26 13.42 -6.69
N SER A 58 14.02 14.37 -5.77
CA SER A 58 13.21 14.13 -4.58
C SER A 58 11.78 13.75 -4.94
N PHE A 59 11.12 14.54 -5.79
CA PHE A 59 9.71 14.33 -6.15
C PHE A 59 9.49 13.09 -7.03
N ILE A 60 10.44 12.75 -7.91
CA ILE A 60 10.42 11.47 -8.66
C ILE A 60 10.56 10.29 -7.68
N SER A 61 11.54 10.33 -6.76
CA SER A 61 11.75 9.24 -5.80
C SER A 61 10.50 9.03 -4.94
N CYS A 62 9.91 10.12 -4.46
CA CYS A 62 8.68 10.08 -3.69
C CYS A 62 7.46 9.60 -4.49
N LEU A 63 7.37 9.99 -5.77
CA LEU A 63 6.33 9.48 -6.69
C LEU A 63 6.45 7.97 -6.85
N CYS A 64 7.66 7.46 -7.09
CA CYS A 64 7.92 6.02 -7.21
C CYS A 64 7.52 5.25 -5.95
N ILE A 65 7.89 5.76 -4.76
CA ILE A 65 7.53 5.13 -3.48
C ILE A 65 6.00 5.10 -3.32
N ASN A 66 5.32 6.23 -3.54
CA ASN A 66 3.86 6.29 -3.38
C ASN A 66 3.12 5.43 -4.41
N ALA A 67 3.60 5.41 -5.66
CA ALA A 67 3.07 4.53 -6.69
C ALA A 67 3.24 3.06 -6.30
N MET A 68 4.41 2.68 -5.80
CA MET A 68 4.68 1.31 -5.31
C MET A 68 3.74 0.93 -4.17
N VAL A 69 3.51 1.83 -3.20
CA VAL A 69 2.56 1.58 -2.10
C VAL A 69 1.14 1.36 -2.62
N VAL A 70 0.68 2.17 -3.59
CA VAL A 70 -0.63 1.99 -4.22
C VAL A 70 -0.73 0.63 -4.92
N LEU A 71 0.30 0.24 -5.68
CA LEU A 71 0.34 -1.05 -6.39
C LEU A 71 0.31 -2.23 -5.41
N VAL A 72 1.09 -2.17 -4.34
CA VAL A 72 1.10 -3.20 -3.28
C VAL A 72 -0.28 -3.29 -2.62
N LYS A 73 -0.90 -2.15 -2.28
CA LYS A 73 -2.25 -2.13 -1.69
C LYS A 73 -3.33 -2.67 -2.63
N LYS A 74 -3.20 -2.46 -3.93
CA LYS A 74 -4.09 -3.03 -4.95
C LYS A 74 -3.90 -4.52 -5.18
N GLY A 75 -2.90 -5.14 -4.56
CA GLY A 75 -2.70 -6.58 -4.61
C GLY A 75 -1.66 -7.05 -5.60
N LEU A 76 -0.83 -6.16 -6.15
CA LEU A 76 0.28 -6.54 -7.03
C LEU A 76 1.26 -7.52 -6.35
N GLY A 77 1.42 -7.42 -5.02
CA GLY A 77 2.20 -8.39 -4.25
C GLY A 77 1.54 -9.76 -4.07
N ARG A 78 0.21 -9.90 -4.22
CA ARG A 78 -0.46 -11.19 -4.01
C ARG A 78 -0.08 -12.22 -5.07
N GLY A 79 0.15 -11.79 -6.32
CA GLY A 79 0.60 -12.68 -7.39
C GLY A 79 2.04 -13.17 -7.19
N LEU A 80 2.94 -12.26 -6.81
CA LEU A 80 4.36 -12.60 -6.60
C LEU A 80 4.58 -13.51 -5.38
N PHE A 81 3.80 -13.33 -4.32
CA PHE A 81 3.95 -14.08 -3.07
C PHE A 81 2.93 -15.22 -2.90
N HIS A 82 2.09 -15.50 -3.91
CA HIS A 82 1.07 -16.54 -3.85
C HIS A 82 1.60 -17.90 -3.36
N PRO A 83 2.69 -18.46 -3.91
CA PRO A 83 3.18 -19.78 -3.48
C PRO A 83 3.62 -19.81 -2.01
N LEU A 84 4.20 -18.71 -1.51
CA LEU A 84 4.61 -18.60 -0.10
C LEU A 84 3.41 -18.47 0.84
N ILE A 85 2.39 -17.72 0.42
CA ILE A 85 1.14 -17.55 1.15
C ILE A 85 0.40 -18.89 1.24
N ASP A 86 0.33 -19.65 0.15
CA ASP A 86 -0.33 -20.96 0.11
C ASP A 86 0.38 -22.00 0.95
N LEU A 87 1.72 -22.02 0.92
CA LEU A 87 2.52 -22.87 1.80
C LEU A 87 2.26 -22.56 3.29
N HIS A 88 2.18 -21.28 3.64
CA HIS A 88 1.86 -20.86 5.00
C HIS A 88 0.45 -21.29 5.41
N HIS A 89 -0.54 -21.09 4.54
CA HIS A 89 -1.92 -21.53 4.77
C HIS A 89 -2.03 -23.04 4.94
N SER A 90 -1.39 -23.80 4.05
CA SER A 90 -1.36 -25.27 4.09
C SER A 90 -0.77 -25.79 5.40
N ARG A 91 0.37 -25.24 5.85
CA ARG A 91 0.97 -25.60 7.15
C ARG A 91 0.02 -25.33 8.32
N LYS A 92 -0.67 -24.18 8.31
CA LYS A 92 -1.60 -23.81 9.38
C LYS A 92 -2.84 -24.71 9.41
N ILE A 93 -3.38 -25.06 8.24
CA ILE A 93 -4.50 -26.01 8.10
C ILE A 93 -4.09 -27.39 8.64
N HIS A 94 -2.92 -27.89 8.24
CA HIS A 94 -2.43 -29.18 8.73
C HIS A 94 -2.16 -29.17 10.23
N SER A 95 -1.64 -28.09 10.80
CA SER A 95 -1.46 -27.95 12.24
C SER A 95 -2.79 -28.03 12.98
N LYS A 96 -3.79 -27.23 12.57
CA LYS A 96 -5.15 -27.25 13.16
C LYS A 96 -5.84 -28.60 13.00
N ALA A 97 -5.67 -29.26 11.85
CA ALA A 97 -6.25 -30.57 11.61
C ALA A 97 -5.61 -31.65 12.49
N LYS A 98 -4.29 -31.59 12.69
CA LYS A 98 -3.54 -32.55 13.53
C LYS A 98 -4.00 -32.51 14.99
N GLU A 99 -4.39 -31.35 15.51
CA GLU A 99 -4.96 -31.21 16.86
C GLU A 99 -6.31 -31.94 17.02
N LYS A 100 -7.08 -32.09 15.94
CA LYS A 100 -8.39 -32.76 15.92
C LYS A 100 -8.31 -34.25 15.54
N ILE A 101 -7.17 -34.73 15.04
CA ILE A 101 -7.00 -36.10 14.55
C ILE A 101 -6.39 -36.98 15.65
N GLU A 102 -7.12 -38.02 16.06
CA GLU A 102 -6.59 -39.06 16.94
C GLU A 102 -5.89 -40.17 16.15
N ARG A 103 -4.91 -40.83 16.78
CA ARG A 103 -4.12 -41.91 16.14
C ARG A 103 -4.98 -43.11 15.73
N SER A 104 -6.05 -43.39 16.48
CA SER A 104 -6.99 -44.50 16.30
C SER A 104 -8.04 -44.29 15.20
N MET A 105 -8.14 -43.11 14.60
CA MET A 105 -9.16 -42.81 13.60
C MET A 105 -8.89 -43.49 12.25
N SER A 106 -9.96 -43.92 11.57
CA SER A 106 -9.89 -44.41 10.19
C SER A 106 -9.47 -43.29 9.23
N GLN A 107 -8.87 -43.68 8.10
CA GLN A 107 -8.42 -42.74 7.08
C GLN A 107 -9.54 -41.81 6.60
N GLN A 108 -10.75 -42.36 6.40
CA GLN A 108 -11.93 -41.59 6.00
C GLN A 108 -12.29 -40.49 7.00
N LYS A 109 -12.22 -40.77 8.32
CA LYS A 109 -12.49 -39.75 9.35
C LYS A 109 -11.41 -38.66 9.36
N LYS A 110 -10.16 -39.02 9.12
CA LYS A 110 -9.04 -38.06 9.01
C LYS A 110 -9.25 -37.11 7.83
N ASP A 111 -9.68 -37.65 6.68
CA ASP A 111 -9.96 -36.84 5.48
C ASP A 111 -11.17 -35.93 5.67
N GLN A 112 -12.21 -36.40 6.37
CA GLN A 112 -13.36 -35.55 6.76
C GLN A 112 -12.93 -34.38 7.65
N ILE A 113 -12.11 -34.64 8.68
CA ILE A 113 -11.60 -33.60 9.59
C ILE A 113 -10.73 -32.59 8.84
N LEU A 114 -9.87 -33.06 7.92
CA LEU A 114 -9.02 -32.19 7.12
C LEU A 114 -9.85 -31.28 6.21
N ASN A 115 -10.85 -31.83 5.52
CA ASN A 115 -11.74 -31.06 4.64
C ASN A 115 -12.61 -30.07 5.42
N GLN A 116 -13.12 -30.46 6.59
CA GLN A 116 -13.84 -29.55 7.46
C GLN A 116 -12.95 -28.39 7.92
N THR A 117 -11.71 -28.68 8.32
CA THR A 117 -10.73 -27.67 8.75
C THR A 117 -10.36 -26.70 7.61
N ARG A 118 -10.27 -27.20 6.37
CA ARG A 118 -10.09 -26.34 5.17
C ARG A 118 -11.26 -25.38 4.99
N ARG A 119 -12.50 -25.86 5.05
CA ARG A 119 -13.71 -25.03 4.91
C ARG A 119 -13.82 -23.98 6.02
N GLU A 120 -13.56 -24.38 7.27
CA GLU A 120 -13.52 -23.45 8.41
C GLU A 120 -12.49 -22.34 8.19
N TYR A 121 -11.30 -22.70 7.71
CA TYR A 121 -10.22 -21.76 7.43
C TYR A 121 -10.55 -20.79 6.30
N GLU A 122 -11.14 -21.28 5.20
CA GLU A 122 -11.58 -20.44 4.08
C GLU A 122 -12.67 -19.47 4.51
N MET A 123 -13.63 -19.91 5.35
CA MET A 123 -14.64 -19.03 5.92
C MET A 123 -14.03 -17.96 6.83
N GLU A 124 -13.05 -18.31 7.68
CA GLU A 124 -12.31 -17.33 8.49
C GLU A 124 -11.59 -16.28 7.62
N GLN A 125 -10.95 -16.72 6.52
CA GLN A 125 -10.24 -15.81 5.61
C GLN A 125 -11.21 -14.89 4.85
N ASN A 126 -12.33 -15.42 4.37
CA ASN A 126 -13.36 -14.62 3.70
C ASN A 126 -13.97 -13.57 4.64
N LYS A 127 -14.26 -13.93 5.88
CA LYS A 127 -14.73 -12.97 6.90
C LYS A 127 -13.70 -11.85 7.12
N LYS A 128 -12.42 -12.20 7.29
CA LYS A 128 -11.33 -11.21 7.42
C LYS A 128 -11.19 -10.32 6.20
N ALA A 129 -11.36 -10.85 4.99
CA ALA A 129 -11.31 -10.07 3.76
C ALA A 129 -12.45 -9.05 3.69
N ILE A 130 -13.68 -9.47 4.01
CA ILE A 130 -14.88 -8.60 4.04
C ILE A 130 -14.73 -7.51 5.11
N GLU A 131 -14.28 -7.85 6.31
CA GLU A 131 -14.04 -6.87 7.38
C GLU A 131 -12.95 -5.86 7.00
N LYS A 132 -11.88 -6.33 6.36
CA LYS A 132 -10.79 -5.48 5.87
C LYS A 132 -11.27 -4.53 4.77
N GLU A 133 -12.18 -4.96 3.90
CA GLU A 133 -12.78 -4.10 2.88
C GLU A 133 -13.71 -3.05 3.52
N LYS A 134 -14.53 -3.47 4.49
CA LYS A 134 -15.46 -2.58 5.20
C LYS A 134 -14.77 -1.51 6.03
N ASN A 135 -13.67 -1.86 6.70
CA ASN A 135 -12.92 -0.99 7.62
C ASN A 135 -11.61 -0.47 7.01
N GLY A 136 -11.35 -0.78 5.74
CA GLY A 136 -10.09 -0.47 5.08
C GLY A 136 -9.86 1.02 4.89
N THR A 137 -8.60 1.43 5.00
CA THR A 137 -8.17 2.77 4.60
C THR A 137 -8.16 2.90 3.10
N ASN A 138 -8.72 4.02 2.62
CA ASN A 138 -8.72 4.34 1.20
C ASN A 138 -7.34 4.83 0.73
N ASN A 139 -7.06 4.71 -0.56
CA ASN A 139 -5.80 5.09 -1.20
C ASN A 139 -5.73 6.59 -1.58
N LEU A 140 -6.75 7.38 -1.25
CA LEU A 140 -6.85 8.79 -1.64
C LEU A 140 -5.60 9.61 -1.29
N VAL A 141 -5.07 9.44 -0.08
CA VAL A 141 -3.87 10.18 0.38
C VAL A 141 -2.66 9.89 -0.51
N PHE A 142 -2.47 8.64 -0.92
CA PHE A 142 -1.37 8.27 -1.82
C PHE A 142 -1.58 8.85 -3.21
N TYR A 143 -2.82 8.86 -3.72
CA TYR A 143 -3.13 9.51 -4.99
C TYR A 143 -2.90 11.03 -4.94
N LEU A 144 -3.25 11.68 -3.84
CA LEU A 144 -2.99 13.11 -3.63
C LEU A 144 -1.49 13.39 -3.62
N LEU A 145 -0.69 12.59 -2.91
CA LEU A 145 0.77 12.74 -2.92
C LEU A 145 1.36 12.51 -4.31
N CYS A 146 0.90 11.50 -5.05
CA CYS A 146 1.30 11.31 -6.45
C CYS A 146 0.92 12.50 -7.34
N LEU A 147 -0.29 13.04 -7.17
CA LEU A 147 -0.76 14.20 -7.92
C LEU A 147 0.08 15.43 -7.62
N ILE A 148 0.38 15.71 -6.35
CA ILE A 148 1.28 16.79 -5.94
C ILE A 148 2.63 16.62 -6.60
N SER A 149 3.20 15.41 -6.59
CA SER A 149 4.48 15.16 -7.26
C SER A 149 4.43 15.38 -8.77
N LEU A 150 3.36 14.95 -9.44
CA LEU A 150 3.18 15.19 -10.86
C LEU A 150 3.06 16.68 -11.18
N VAL A 151 2.28 17.43 -10.40
CA VAL A 151 2.10 18.88 -10.59
C VAL A 151 3.43 19.62 -10.42
N VAL A 152 4.21 19.29 -9.39
CA VAL A 152 5.53 19.91 -9.17
C VAL A 152 6.50 19.60 -10.32
N LEU A 153 6.53 18.34 -10.79
CA LEU A 153 7.38 17.95 -11.91
C LEU A 153 6.96 18.64 -13.21
N LEU A 154 5.66 18.74 -13.49
CA LEU A 154 5.14 19.47 -14.66
C LEU A 154 5.47 20.96 -14.58
N ALA A 155 5.39 21.57 -13.40
CA ALA A 155 5.78 22.96 -13.19
C ALA A 155 7.29 23.20 -13.45
N LEU A 156 8.14 22.17 -13.31
CA LEU A 156 9.57 22.25 -13.60
C LEU A 156 9.92 22.07 -15.08
N VAL A 157 9.03 21.49 -15.90
CA VAL A 157 9.27 21.26 -17.34
C VAL A 157 9.71 22.52 -18.09
N PRO A 158 9.05 23.69 -17.92
CA PRO A 158 9.49 24.93 -18.59
C PRO A 158 10.91 25.34 -18.18
N PHE A 159 11.29 25.17 -16.92
CA PHE A 159 12.61 25.56 -16.43
C PHE A 159 13.72 24.68 -17.02
N PHE A 160 13.45 23.38 -17.19
CA PHE A 160 14.38 22.48 -17.90
C PHE A 160 14.44 22.79 -19.39
N ALA A 161 13.30 23.00 -20.05
CA ALA A 161 13.24 23.28 -21.49
C ALA A 161 13.90 24.61 -21.85
N LEU A 162 13.81 25.61 -20.97
CA LEU A 162 14.40 26.93 -21.16
C LEU A 162 15.81 27.06 -20.57
N HIS A 163 16.39 25.98 -20.02
CA HIS A 163 17.71 25.98 -19.36
C HIS A 163 17.87 27.09 -18.30
N ILE A 164 16.79 27.45 -17.61
CA ILE A 164 16.82 28.49 -16.57
C ILE A 164 17.41 27.87 -15.29
N SER A 165 18.61 28.27 -14.92
CA SER A 165 19.29 27.88 -13.67
C SER A 165 19.01 28.85 -12.52
N PHE A 166 18.75 28.32 -11.32
CA PHE A 166 18.57 29.04 -10.06
C PHE A 166 19.45 28.41 -8.98
#